data_AF-A0A1E5WFS3-F1
#
_entry.id   AF-A0A1E5WFS3-F1
#
_cell.length_a   1.000
_cell.length_b   1.000
_cell.length_c   1.000
_cell.angle_alpha   90.00
_cell.angle_beta   90.00
_cell.angle_gamma   90.00
#
_symmetry.space_group_name_H-M   'P 1'
#
loop_
_entity.id
_entity.type
_entity.pdbx_description
1 polymer ?
#
loop_
_entity_poly.entity_id
_entity_poly.type
_entity_poly.pdbx_seq_one_letter_code
_entity_poly.pdbx_strand_id
1 'polypeptide(L)'
;MWSTTLAVRADICNVVGFATQGGVWYDLGNRRGSKALPEEYNSVLLDWGVSYKDILGVSDWFIVERVLDRAKLGWDFAMKAVRMLSRFPGVEEDTENPTRLKLAGLIIMVCESARFDFIRDTFARLWNETGSTRLQTLQHIRETEKMVDYIRSWGYISRALLQREKDRSPWPKDPRLEAMGISGRESALRKLHLVFGSGI
;
A
#
# COMPACT_ATOMS: atom_id res chain seq x y z
N MET A 1 9.91 18.73 -14.88
CA MET A 1 9.46 17.36 -14.55
C MET A 1 9.36 17.27 -13.03
N TRP A 2 8.27 16.73 -12.48
CA TRP A 2 8.14 16.50 -11.02
C TRP A 2 8.61 15.10 -10.67
N SER A 3 9.31 14.97 -9.55
CA SER A 3 9.78 13.68 -9.05
C SER A 3 9.68 13.62 -7.53
N THR A 4 9.50 12.42 -7.02
CA THR A 4 9.59 12.09 -5.61
C THR A 4 10.24 10.71 -5.50
N THR A 5 10.99 10.46 -4.43
CA THR A 5 11.63 9.17 -4.18
C THR A 5 10.96 8.52 -2.99
N LEU A 6 10.58 7.26 -3.09
CA LEU A 6 10.06 6.49 -1.95
C LEU A 6 11.20 5.65 -1.36
N ALA A 7 11.42 5.75 -0.05
CA ALA A 7 12.27 4.82 0.68
C ALA A 7 11.44 3.59 1.07
N VAL A 8 11.72 2.45 0.45
CA VAL A 8 11.03 1.18 0.67
C VAL A 8 11.95 0.26 1.45
N ARG A 9 11.45 -0.28 2.56
CA ARG A 9 12.10 -1.36 3.29
C ARG A 9 12.08 -2.63 2.47
N ALA A 10 13.25 -3.20 2.20
CA ALA A 10 13.40 -4.39 1.36
C ALA A 10 12.82 -5.67 1.98
N ASP A 11 12.81 -5.77 3.32
CA ASP A 11 12.37 -6.97 4.03
C ASP A 11 10.84 -7.16 4.05
N ILE A 12 10.10 -6.05 4.06
CA ILE A 12 8.63 -6.06 4.10
C ILE A 12 7.98 -5.36 2.90
N CYS A 13 8.80 -4.89 1.95
CA CYS A 13 8.39 -4.10 0.78
C CYS A 13 7.44 -2.96 1.19
N ASN A 14 7.73 -2.20 2.25
CA ASN A 14 6.85 -1.12 2.75
C ASN A 14 7.56 0.22 2.77
N VAL A 15 6.86 1.30 2.43
CA VAL A 15 7.42 2.65 2.48
C VAL A 15 7.62 3.07 3.94
N VAL A 16 8.79 3.64 4.22
CA VAL A 16 9.14 4.23 5.53
C VAL A 16 9.42 5.73 5.45
N GLY A 17 9.53 6.28 4.24
CA GLY A 17 9.76 7.69 4.02
C GLY A 17 9.74 8.05 2.56
N PHE A 18 9.84 9.34 2.26
CA PHE A 18 9.91 9.85 0.90
C PHE A 18 10.80 11.09 0.82
N ALA A 19 11.36 11.35 -0.37
CA ALA A 19 12.10 12.56 -0.67
C ALA A 19 11.32 13.45 -1.63
N THR A 20 11.39 14.75 -1.40
CA THR A 20 10.90 15.76 -2.34
C THR A 20 11.85 15.92 -3.51
N GLN A 21 11.43 16.65 -4.54
CA GLN A 21 12.29 17.00 -5.66
C GLN A 21 13.50 17.85 -5.23
N GLY A 22 13.37 18.62 -4.14
CA GLY A 22 14.46 19.38 -3.56
C GLY A 22 15.45 18.57 -2.73
N GLY A 23 15.25 17.25 -2.61
CA GLY A 23 16.15 16.35 -1.86
C GLY A 23 15.90 16.30 -0.36
N VAL A 24 14.81 16.90 0.14
CA VAL A 24 14.45 16.82 1.57
C VAL A 24 13.77 15.49 1.85
N TRP A 25 14.32 14.73 2.78
CA TRP A 25 13.77 13.44 3.21
C TRP A 25 12.78 13.60 4.36
N TYR A 26 11.67 12.88 4.28
CA TYR A 26 10.65 12.77 5.31
C TYR A 26 10.52 11.33 5.75
N ASP A 27 10.55 11.13 7.05
CA ASP A 27 10.46 9.84 7.71
C ASP A 27 9.09 9.67 8.33
N LEU A 28 8.40 8.57 8.03
CA LEU A 28 7.07 8.33 8.58
C LEU A 28 7.09 8.02 10.07
N GLY A 29 8.23 7.66 10.62
CA GLY A 29 8.40 7.21 11.99
C GLY A 29 7.99 5.75 12.16
N ASN A 30 8.64 5.07 13.10
CA ASN A 30 8.22 3.75 13.55
C ASN A 30 7.21 3.87 14.72
N ARG A 31 6.64 2.74 15.15
CA ARG A 31 5.68 2.70 16.28
C ARG A 31 6.22 3.23 17.61
N ARG A 32 7.52 3.50 17.73
CA ARG A 32 8.17 4.04 18.93
C ARG A 32 8.48 5.54 18.80
N GLY A 33 8.00 6.20 17.75
CA GLY A 33 8.25 7.61 17.49
C GLY A 33 9.70 7.91 17.09
N SER A 34 10.49 6.91 16.69
CA SER A 34 11.86 7.11 16.19
C SER A 34 11.91 7.02 14.67
N LYS A 35 12.90 7.70 14.08
CA LYS A 35 13.19 7.62 12.65
C LYS A 35 13.44 6.17 12.22
N ALA A 36 12.90 5.79 11.07
CA ALA A 36 13.14 4.51 10.42
C ALA A 36 14.24 4.60 9.35
N LEU A 37 14.47 5.79 8.80
CA LEU A 37 15.57 6.08 7.89
C LEU A 37 16.89 6.24 8.66
N PRO A 38 18.01 5.78 8.09
CA PRO A 38 19.34 6.03 8.63
C PRO A 38 19.65 7.52 8.83
N GLU A 39 20.55 7.83 9.75
CA GLU A 39 20.89 9.22 10.11
C GLU A 39 21.49 10.00 8.95
N GLU A 40 22.20 9.32 8.04
CA GLU A 40 22.83 9.93 6.86
C GLU A 40 21.83 10.64 5.93
N TYR A 41 20.55 10.26 5.98
CA TYR A 41 19.50 10.89 5.19
C TYR A 41 19.04 12.25 5.75
N ASN A 42 19.43 12.59 6.98
CA ASN A 42 19.01 13.80 7.70
C ASN A 42 17.49 14.07 7.57
N SER A 43 16.70 13.02 7.76
CA SER A 43 15.26 13.07 7.48
C SER A 43 14.48 13.88 8.52
N VAL A 44 13.38 14.50 8.11
CA VAL A 44 12.41 15.14 8.99
C VAL A 44 11.41 14.09 9.47
N LEU A 45 11.26 13.93 10.79
CA LEU A 45 10.30 12.99 11.37
C LEU A 45 8.88 13.54 11.25
N LEU A 46 7.98 12.80 10.60
CA LEU A 46 6.57 13.12 10.45
C LEU A 46 5.68 12.53 11.54
N ASP A 47 6.11 11.41 12.14
CA ASP A 47 5.36 10.65 13.15
C ASP A 47 3.93 10.28 12.70
N TRP A 48 3.80 9.88 11.43
CA TRP A 48 2.54 9.40 10.86
C TRP A 48 2.35 7.90 11.05
N GLY A 49 3.41 7.15 11.35
CA GLY A 49 3.40 5.69 11.34
C GLY A 49 3.36 5.09 9.94
N VAL A 50 3.43 3.76 9.87
CA VAL A 50 3.67 3.01 8.62
C VAL A 50 2.51 2.10 8.21
N SER A 51 1.43 2.03 8.99
CA SER A 51 0.21 1.36 8.56
C SER A 51 -0.72 2.35 7.84
N TYR A 52 -1.59 1.84 6.96
CA TYR A 52 -2.57 2.68 6.25
C TYR A 52 -3.45 3.49 7.19
N LYS A 53 -3.80 2.93 8.35
CA LYS A 53 -4.55 3.62 9.40
C LYS A 53 -3.78 4.80 9.98
N ASP A 54 -2.51 4.58 10.31
CA ASP A 54 -1.65 5.61 10.90
C ASP A 54 -1.42 6.73 9.88
N ILE A 55 -1.01 6.36 8.65
CA ILE A 55 -0.76 7.31 7.55
C ILE A 55 -2.01 8.17 7.31
N LEU A 56 -3.19 7.56 7.19
CA LEU A 56 -4.44 8.29 6.95
C LEU A 56 -4.98 8.99 8.20
N GLY A 57 -4.41 8.75 9.38
CA GLY A 57 -4.88 9.33 10.65
C GLY A 57 -6.27 8.84 11.06
N VAL A 58 -6.58 7.57 10.79
CA VAL A 58 -7.91 6.97 11.06
C VAL A 58 -7.79 5.72 11.93
N SER A 59 -8.81 5.43 12.74
CA SER A 59 -8.80 4.28 13.65
C SER A 59 -9.32 2.98 13.03
N ASP A 60 -10.08 3.08 11.94
CA ASP A 60 -10.86 1.97 11.36
C ASP A 60 -10.48 1.68 9.90
N TRP A 61 -10.40 0.40 9.56
CA TRP A 61 -10.16 -0.09 8.20
C TRP A 61 -11.32 0.20 7.25
N PHE A 62 -12.55 0.27 7.74
CA PHE A 62 -13.70 0.70 6.94
C PHE A 62 -13.53 2.14 6.45
N ILE A 63 -12.91 3.01 7.25
CA ILE A 63 -12.61 4.39 6.84
C ILE A 63 -11.48 4.39 5.80
N VAL A 64 -10.45 3.56 5.99
CA VAL A 64 -9.36 3.39 5.01
C VAL A 64 -9.93 3.01 3.65
N GLU A 65 -10.76 1.96 3.60
CA GLU A 65 -11.41 1.48 2.39
C GLU A 65 -12.23 2.57 1.71
N ARG A 66 -13.11 3.25 2.46
CA ARG A 66 -13.95 4.33 1.94
C ARG A 66 -13.14 5.50 1.39
N VAL A 67 -12.03 5.85 2.03
CA VAL A 67 -11.15 6.94 1.57
C VAL A 67 -10.41 6.55 0.30
N LEU A 68 -9.91 5.32 0.21
CA LEU A 68 -9.21 4.81 -0.98
C LEU A 68 -10.17 4.64 -2.17
N ASP A 69 -11.41 4.23 -1.92
CA ASP A 69 -12.43 4.09 -2.95
C ASP A 69 -12.75 5.45 -3.59
N ARG A 70 -13.02 6.45 -2.75
CA ARG A 70 -13.25 7.84 -3.19
C ARG A 70 -12.07 8.43 -3.94
N ALA A 71 -10.85 8.01 -3.60
CA ALA A 71 -9.63 8.51 -4.22
C ALA A 71 -9.47 8.10 -5.69
N LYS A 72 -10.18 7.05 -6.14
CA LYS A 72 -10.12 6.52 -7.51
C LYS A 72 -8.69 6.35 -8.00
N LEU A 73 -7.95 5.46 -7.32
CA LEU A 73 -6.55 5.18 -7.60
C LEU A 73 -6.35 4.81 -9.08
N GLY A 74 -5.31 5.35 -9.71
CA GLY A 74 -5.06 5.22 -11.15
C GLY A 74 -4.03 6.23 -11.64
N TRP A 75 -3.93 6.41 -12.97
CA TRP A 75 -2.93 7.28 -13.59
C TRP A 75 -2.99 8.73 -13.08
N ASP A 76 -4.18 9.34 -13.14
CA ASP A 76 -4.38 10.72 -12.71
C ASP A 76 -4.12 10.92 -11.22
N PHE A 77 -4.49 9.93 -10.40
CA PHE A 77 -4.19 9.95 -8.98
C PHE A 77 -2.67 9.91 -8.76
N ALA A 78 -1.95 9.00 -9.43
CA ALA A 78 -0.51 8.85 -9.31
C ALA A 78 0.24 10.13 -9.73
N MET A 79 -0.15 10.75 -10.85
CA MET A 79 0.42 12.04 -11.28
C MET A 79 0.21 13.13 -10.24
N LYS A 80 -1.00 13.28 -9.70
CA LYS A 80 -1.30 14.26 -8.64
C LYS A 80 -0.51 13.96 -7.37
N ALA A 81 -0.38 12.69 -7.00
CA ALA A 81 0.38 12.26 -5.84
C ALA A 81 1.87 12.61 -5.95
N VAL A 82 2.51 12.30 -7.09
CA VAL A 82 3.91 12.65 -7.35
C VAL A 82 4.12 14.16 -7.30
N ARG A 83 3.23 14.94 -7.94
CA ARG A 83 3.29 16.42 -7.89
C ARG A 83 3.21 16.94 -6.47
N MET A 84 2.31 16.40 -5.64
CA MET A 84 2.15 16.83 -4.27
C MET A 84 3.36 16.49 -3.40
N LEU A 85 3.82 15.23 -3.42
CA LEU A 85 4.98 14.79 -2.65
C LEU A 85 6.28 15.48 -3.09
N SER A 86 6.42 15.80 -4.38
CA SER A 86 7.61 16.50 -4.91
C SER A 86 7.87 17.87 -4.29
N ARG A 87 6.84 18.51 -3.71
CA ARG A 87 6.86 19.89 -3.21
C ARG A 87 6.57 20.03 -1.72
N PHE A 88 6.54 18.92 -0.98
CA PHE A 88 6.16 18.92 0.42
C PHE A 88 7.23 19.55 1.36
N PRO A 89 6.87 20.27 2.45
CA PRO A 89 5.59 20.93 2.71
C PRO A 89 5.56 22.27 1.95
N GLY A 90 4.64 22.41 1.02
CA GLY A 90 4.60 23.57 0.12
C GLY A 90 3.41 23.55 -0.83
N VAL A 91 2.38 22.82 -0.46
CA VAL A 91 1.11 22.71 -1.16
C VAL A 91 0.05 22.95 -0.10
N GLU A 92 -0.90 23.84 -0.35
CA GLU A 92 -2.08 23.94 0.50
C GLU A 92 -2.75 22.56 0.52
N GLU A 93 -2.94 22.02 1.72
CA GLU A 93 -3.59 20.73 1.86
C GLU A 93 -5.06 20.89 1.52
N ASP A 94 -5.44 20.34 0.37
CA ASP A 94 -6.82 20.16 -0.01
C ASP A 94 -7.49 19.22 1.00
N THR A 95 -8.59 19.67 1.62
CA THR A 95 -9.39 18.87 2.54
C THR A 95 -9.91 17.58 1.90
N GLU A 96 -10.08 17.56 0.57
CA GLU A 96 -10.51 16.38 -0.18
C GLU A 96 -9.34 15.47 -0.56
N ASN A 97 -8.10 15.96 -0.54
CA ASN A 97 -6.95 15.24 -1.08
C ASN A 97 -5.63 15.47 -0.30
N PRO A 98 -5.60 15.12 1.00
CA PRO A 98 -4.44 15.40 1.84
C PRO A 98 -3.20 14.62 1.39
N THR A 99 -2.02 15.15 1.69
CA THR A 99 -0.71 14.53 1.36
C THR A 99 -0.64 13.07 1.81
N ARG A 100 -1.18 12.78 2.98
CA ARG A 100 -1.30 11.44 3.56
C ARG A 100 -2.04 10.46 2.66
N LEU A 101 -3.15 10.89 2.05
CA LEU A 101 -3.91 10.07 1.09
C LEU A 101 -3.08 9.81 -0.17
N LYS A 102 -2.39 10.84 -0.70
CA LYS A 102 -1.50 10.69 -1.85
C LYS A 102 -0.40 9.67 -1.62
N LEU A 103 0.22 9.73 -0.45
CA LEU A 103 1.23 8.76 -0.05
C LEU A 103 0.63 7.36 0.07
N ALA A 104 -0.47 7.19 0.82
CA ALA A 104 -1.13 5.90 0.99
C ALA A 104 -1.51 5.25 -0.35
N GLY A 105 -2.11 6.00 -1.28
CA GLY A 105 -2.45 5.49 -2.60
C GLY A 105 -1.23 5.09 -3.44
N LEU A 106 -0.13 5.84 -3.35
CA LEU A 106 1.13 5.46 -4.03
C LEU A 106 1.73 4.18 -3.43
N ILE A 107 1.66 3.98 -2.11
CA ILE A 107 2.11 2.73 -1.48
C ILE A 107 1.33 1.54 -2.05
N ILE A 108 0.01 1.68 -2.23
CA ILE A 108 -0.80 0.61 -2.84
C ILE A 108 -0.35 0.33 -4.28
N MET A 109 -0.27 1.37 -5.11
CA MET A 109 0.08 1.20 -6.53
C MET A 109 1.51 0.66 -6.74
N VAL A 110 2.44 0.92 -5.81
CA VAL A 110 3.84 0.50 -5.92
C VAL A 110 4.12 -0.77 -5.11
N CYS A 111 4.01 -0.68 -3.79
CA CYS A 111 4.42 -1.74 -2.86
C CYS A 111 3.43 -2.91 -2.85
N GLU A 112 2.12 -2.63 -2.81
CA GLU A 112 1.13 -3.71 -2.79
C GLU A 112 1.03 -4.42 -4.14
N SER A 113 1.22 -3.69 -5.26
CA SER A 113 1.42 -4.30 -6.58
C SER A 113 2.65 -5.21 -6.65
N ALA A 114 3.75 -4.85 -5.96
CA ALA A 114 4.92 -5.71 -5.89
C ALA A 114 4.67 -6.98 -5.06
N ARG A 115 3.77 -6.92 -4.06
CA ARG A 115 3.40 -8.06 -3.21
C ARG A 115 2.34 -8.96 -3.85
N PHE A 116 1.42 -8.40 -4.64
CA PHE A 116 0.23 -9.10 -5.12
C PHE A 116 0.00 -8.93 -6.63
N ASP A 117 -0.07 -10.05 -7.35
CA ASP A 117 -0.31 -10.07 -8.79
C ASP A 117 -1.67 -9.43 -9.15
N PHE A 118 -2.72 -9.71 -8.38
CA PHE A 118 -4.05 -9.12 -8.60
C PHE A 118 -4.04 -7.57 -8.54
N ILE A 119 -3.27 -7.01 -7.61
CA ILE A 119 -3.19 -5.54 -7.43
C ILE A 119 -2.40 -4.94 -8.59
N ARG A 120 -1.27 -5.55 -8.95
CA ARG A 120 -0.48 -5.16 -10.13
C ARG A 120 -1.32 -5.16 -11.40
N ASP A 121 -2.02 -6.26 -11.67
CA ASP A 121 -2.79 -6.43 -12.90
C ASP A 121 -3.96 -5.46 -12.97
N THR A 122 -4.55 -5.12 -11.82
CA THR A 122 -5.59 -4.09 -11.72
C THR A 122 -5.04 -2.72 -12.14
N PHE A 123 -3.90 -2.29 -11.60
CA PHE A 123 -3.34 -0.98 -11.97
C PHE A 123 -2.76 -0.95 -13.38
N ALA A 124 -2.21 -2.07 -13.88
CA ALA A 124 -1.79 -2.19 -15.27
C ALA A 124 -2.97 -1.93 -16.23
N ARG A 125 -4.16 -2.46 -15.92
CA ARG A 125 -5.38 -2.17 -16.69
C ARG A 125 -5.83 -0.73 -16.53
N LEU A 126 -5.91 -0.21 -15.31
CA LEU A 126 -6.36 1.17 -15.03
C LEU A 126 -5.47 2.24 -15.67
N TRP A 127 -4.19 1.96 -15.91
CA TRP A 127 -3.31 2.86 -16.66
C TRP A 127 -3.54 2.85 -18.18
N ASN A 128 -4.10 1.77 -18.72
CA ASN A 128 -4.37 1.64 -20.14
C ASN A 128 -5.78 2.09 -20.53
N GLU A 129 -6.69 2.23 -19.57
CA GLU A 129 -8.08 2.65 -19.82
C GLU A 129 -8.22 4.18 -19.73
N THR A 130 -8.35 4.85 -20.87
CA THR A 130 -8.75 6.27 -20.92
C THR A 130 -10.28 6.41 -20.89
N GLY A 131 -10.79 7.19 -19.94
CA GLY A 131 -12.20 7.63 -19.88
C GLY A 131 -13.05 6.79 -18.91
N SER A 132 -13.54 7.43 -17.84
CA SER A 132 -14.29 6.75 -16.78
C SER A 132 -15.78 6.59 -17.11
N THR A 133 -16.30 5.36 -17.15
CA THR A 133 -17.74 5.05 -17.26
C THR A 133 -18.35 4.66 -15.90
N ARG A 134 -19.69 4.70 -15.77
CA ARG A 134 -20.40 4.32 -14.53
C ARG A 134 -20.16 2.86 -14.14
N LEU A 135 -20.03 1.95 -15.11
CA LEU A 135 -19.69 0.53 -14.85
C LEU A 135 -18.27 0.38 -14.29
N GLN A 136 -17.31 1.13 -14.84
CA GLN A 136 -15.94 1.16 -14.32
C GLN A 136 -15.89 1.70 -12.89
N THR A 137 -16.74 2.66 -12.52
CA THR A 137 -16.83 3.16 -11.14
C THR A 137 -17.28 2.06 -10.15
N LEU A 138 -18.28 1.25 -10.50
CA LEU A 138 -18.73 0.15 -9.64
C LEU A 138 -17.70 -0.99 -9.55
N GLN A 139 -17.00 -1.25 -10.64
CA GLN A 139 -15.89 -2.21 -10.65
C GLN A 139 -14.74 -1.72 -9.76
N HIS A 140 -14.42 -0.42 -9.81
CA HIS A 140 -13.40 0.21 -8.98
C HIS A 140 -13.68 0.07 -7.47
N ILE A 141 -14.95 0.22 -7.05
CA ILE A 141 -15.37 0.01 -5.65
C ILE A 141 -15.06 -1.43 -5.20
N ARG A 142 -15.56 -2.42 -5.96
CA ARG A 142 -15.35 -3.84 -5.64
C ARG A 142 -13.88 -4.25 -5.66
N GLU A 143 -13.09 -3.62 -6.52
CA GLU A 143 -11.64 -3.85 -6.60
C GLU A 143 -10.93 -3.26 -5.38
N THR A 144 -11.35 -2.08 -4.91
CA THR A 144 -10.79 -1.44 -3.70
C THR A 144 -11.07 -2.28 -2.45
N GLU A 145 -12.30 -2.72 -2.24
CA GLU A 145 -12.67 -3.62 -1.12
C GLU A 145 -11.77 -4.85 -1.08
N LYS A 146 -11.64 -5.53 -2.24
CA LYS A 146 -10.77 -6.71 -2.38
C LYS A 146 -9.32 -6.37 -2.06
N MET A 147 -8.77 -5.28 -2.61
CA MET A 147 -7.39 -4.86 -2.35
C MET A 147 -7.13 -4.72 -0.84
N VAL A 148 -8.03 -4.05 -0.12
CA VAL A 148 -7.89 -3.86 1.34
C VAL A 148 -7.86 -5.20 2.07
N ASP A 149 -8.69 -6.17 1.69
CA ASP A 149 -8.67 -7.51 2.28
C ASP A 149 -7.35 -8.26 2.01
N TYR A 150 -6.79 -8.15 0.81
CA TYR A 150 -5.46 -8.70 0.49
C TYR A 150 -4.36 -8.08 1.34
N ILE A 151 -4.32 -6.75 1.38
CA ILE A 151 -3.33 -5.98 2.15
C ILE A 151 -3.36 -6.39 3.62
N ARG A 152 -4.55 -6.49 4.22
CA ARG A 152 -4.72 -6.89 5.62
C ARG A 152 -4.31 -8.33 5.89
N SER A 153 -4.47 -9.20 4.90
CA SER A 153 -4.21 -10.63 5.03
C SER A 153 -2.77 -11.03 4.69
N TRP A 154 -1.96 -10.13 4.10
CA TRP A 154 -0.62 -10.44 3.60
C TRP A 154 0.27 -11.17 4.62
N GLY A 155 0.39 -10.63 5.84
CA GLY A 155 1.21 -11.22 6.88
C GLY A 155 0.65 -12.53 7.46
N TYR A 156 -0.66 -12.76 7.36
CA TYR A 156 -1.27 -14.02 7.76
C TYR A 156 -1.03 -15.10 6.70
N ILE A 157 -1.27 -14.79 5.42
CA ILE A 157 -1.03 -15.70 4.30
C ILE A 157 0.45 -16.08 4.22
N SER A 158 1.35 -15.10 4.37
CA SER A 158 2.80 -15.33 4.36
C SER A 158 3.23 -16.30 5.48
N ARG A 159 2.74 -16.11 6.71
CA ARG A 159 3.05 -17.01 7.82
C ARG A 159 2.48 -18.41 7.61
N ALA A 160 1.27 -18.53 7.07
CA ALA A 160 0.67 -19.82 6.75
C ALA A 160 1.49 -20.58 5.68
N LEU A 161 1.98 -19.89 4.66
CA LEU A 161 2.88 -20.45 3.64
C LEU A 161 4.19 -20.93 4.28
N LEU A 162 4.85 -20.07 5.04
CA LEU A 162 6.14 -20.36 5.66
C LEU A 162 6.08 -21.48 6.69
N GLN A 163 5.06 -21.49 7.54
CA GLN A 163 4.86 -22.55 8.53
C GLN A 163 4.68 -23.90 7.84
N ARG A 164 3.82 -23.95 6.82
CA ARG A 164 3.62 -25.17 6.04
C ARG A 164 4.90 -25.66 5.36
N GLU A 165 5.75 -24.77 4.83
CA GLU A 165 7.05 -25.17 4.27
C GLU A 165 8.00 -25.69 5.36
N LYS A 166 7.94 -25.13 6.58
CA LYS A 166 8.80 -25.54 7.70
C LYS A 166 8.42 -26.92 8.27
N ASP A 167 7.15 -27.14 8.57
CA ASP A 167 6.69 -28.28 9.39
C ASP A 167 5.53 -29.08 8.77
N ARG A 168 5.16 -28.78 7.52
CA ARG A 168 4.03 -29.40 6.81
C ARG A 168 2.68 -29.20 7.51
N SER A 169 2.54 -28.14 8.31
CA SER A 169 1.27 -27.75 8.92
C SER A 169 0.12 -27.72 7.91
N PRO A 170 -1.09 -28.12 8.32
CA PRO A 170 -2.27 -28.01 7.47
C PRO A 170 -2.54 -26.54 7.12
N TRP A 171 -3.13 -26.31 5.95
CA TRP A 171 -3.57 -24.98 5.58
C TRP A 171 -4.67 -24.49 6.53
N PRO A 172 -4.61 -23.24 7.02
CA PRO A 172 -5.64 -22.72 7.90
C PRO A 172 -7.01 -22.69 7.21
N LYS A 173 -8.04 -23.17 7.91
CA LYS A 173 -9.43 -22.99 7.50
C LYS A 173 -9.88 -21.61 7.96
N ASP A 174 -9.88 -20.64 7.03
CA ASP A 174 -10.29 -19.27 7.31
C ASP A 174 -11.31 -18.82 6.26
N PRO A 175 -12.57 -18.57 6.65
CA PRO A 175 -13.62 -18.11 5.73
C PRO A 175 -13.26 -16.84 4.96
N ARG A 176 -12.44 -15.95 5.54
CA ARG A 176 -11.97 -14.73 4.85
C ARG A 176 -11.00 -15.06 3.73
N LEU A 177 -10.06 -15.97 3.98
CA LEU A 177 -9.15 -16.44 2.94
C LEU A 177 -9.92 -17.18 1.83
N GLU A 178 -10.90 -18.02 2.19
CA GLU A 178 -11.76 -18.71 1.23
C GLU A 178 -12.57 -17.73 0.37
N ALA A 179 -13.15 -16.68 0.96
CA ALA A 179 -13.85 -15.62 0.23
C ALA A 179 -12.94 -14.85 -0.74
N MET A 180 -11.64 -14.73 -0.41
CA MET A 180 -10.62 -14.17 -1.30
C MET A 180 -10.14 -15.18 -2.36
N GLY A 181 -10.63 -16.42 -2.35
CA GLY A 181 -10.21 -17.51 -3.23
C GLY A 181 -8.86 -18.10 -2.85
N ILE A 182 -8.49 -18.05 -1.56
CA ILE A 182 -7.26 -18.56 -0.98
C ILE A 182 -7.58 -19.74 -0.05
N SER A 183 -7.81 -20.90 -0.64
CA SER A 183 -8.11 -22.15 0.07
C SER A 183 -6.88 -23.03 0.34
N GLY A 184 -5.69 -22.64 -0.13
CA GLY A 184 -4.50 -23.47 -0.05
C GLY A 184 -3.23 -22.79 -0.56
N ARG A 185 -2.12 -23.52 -0.48
CA ARG A 185 -0.79 -23.06 -0.94
C ARG A 185 -0.80 -22.62 -2.40
N GLU A 186 -1.36 -23.44 -3.30
CA GLU A 186 -1.33 -23.12 -4.73
C GLU A 186 -2.14 -21.87 -5.06
N SER A 187 -3.32 -21.71 -4.44
CA SER A 187 -4.13 -20.51 -4.65
C SER A 187 -3.50 -19.27 -4.02
N ALA A 188 -2.77 -19.41 -2.91
CA ALA A 188 -1.97 -18.32 -2.34
C ALA A 188 -0.80 -17.91 -3.24
N LEU A 189 0.00 -18.86 -3.74
CA LEU A 189 1.15 -18.59 -4.61
C LEU A 189 0.75 -18.00 -5.97
N ARG A 190 -0.48 -18.23 -6.45
CA ARG A 190 -1.03 -17.57 -7.63
C ARG A 190 -1.43 -16.11 -7.41
N LYS A 191 -1.44 -15.64 -6.17
CA LYS A 191 -1.91 -14.29 -5.79
C LYS A 191 -0.80 -13.46 -5.16
N LEU A 192 0.14 -14.09 -4.46
CA LEU A 192 1.28 -13.45 -3.81
C LEU A 192 2.54 -13.62 -4.65
N HIS A 193 3.23 -12.51 -4.88
CA HIS A 193 4.56 -12.49 -5.50
C HIS A 193 5.68 -12.42 -4.45
N LEU A 194 5.44 -11.70 -3.35
CA LEU A 194 6.37 -11.58 -2.23
C LEU A 194 5.73 -12.06 -0.92
N VAL A 195 6.49 -12.79 -0.12
CA VAL A 195 6.07 -13.26 1.21
C VAL A 195 6.82 -12.52 2.30
N PHE A 196 6.14 -12.24 3.41
CA PHE A 196 6.77 -11.68 4.60
C PHE A 196 7.72 -12.70 5.22
N GLY A 197 9.03 -12.43 5.14
CA GLY A 197 10.05 -13.21 5.84
C GLY A 197 10.03 -12.90 7.33
N SER A 198 9.27 -13.66 8.12
CA SER A 198 9.59 -13.76 9.55
C SER A 198 10.87 -14.56 9.66
N GLY A 199 11.94 -14.04 10.29
CA GLY A 199 13.12 -14.85 10.59
C GLY A 199 12.69 -16.16 11.26
N ILE A 200 12.81 -17.28 10.53
CA ILE A 200 12.42 -18.62 10.95
C ILE A 200 13.59 -19.28 11.67
#